data_AF-A0A4S5BDK5-F1
#
_entry.id   AF-A0A4S5BDK5-F1
#
_cell.length_a   1.000
_cell.length_b   1.000
_cell.length_c   1.000
_cell.angle_alpha   90.00
_cell.angle_beta   90.00
_cell.angle_gamma   90.00
#
_symmetry.space_group_name_H-M   'P 1'
#
loop_
_entity.id
_entity.type
_entity.pdbx_description
1 polymer ?
#
loop_
_entity_poly.entity_id
_entity_poly.type
_entity_poly.pdbx_seq_one_letter_code
_entity_poly.pdbx_strand_id
1 'polypeptide(L)'
;MLPDVLAASPDRLADGTLAAVWAQIQRTAGCTHPIRLAGHVDQADRDTGELRRVFDSAGMPDGTILVPCGNRRATVCPSCSYLYAGDTWQIVHAGLTGGLDIPDTVARHPGLFVTVTAPSFGPVHSRRSNHGPAQVCSPREGRCPH
;
A
#
# COMPACT_ATOMS: atom_id res chain seq x y z
N MET A 1 -5.37 12.58 -11.72
CA MET A 1 -5.83 12.88 -10.35
C MET A 1 -6.16 14.37 -10.19
N LEU A 2 -5.18 15.27 -10.00
CA LEU A 2 -5.46 16.72 -9.89
C LEU A 2 -6.24 17.31 -11.09
N PRO A 3 -5.88 17.01 -12.36
CA PRO A 3 -6.61 17.54 -13.52
C PRO A 3 -8.09 17.14 -13.55
N ASP A 4 -8.38 15.87 -13.25
CA ASP A 4 -9.74 15.31 -13.30
C ASP A 4 -10.62 15.89 -12.18
N VAL A 5 -10.04 16.09 -11.00
CA VAL A 5 -10.70 16.75 -9.86
C VAL A 5 -11.01 18.22 -10.18
N LEU A 6 -10.05 18.94 -10.77
CA LEU A 6 -10.25 20.33 -11.16
C LEU A 6 -11.32 20.45 -12.26
N ALA A 7 -11.32 19.53 -13.24
CA ALA A 7 -12.33 19.49 -14.30
C ALA A 7 -13.75 19.22 -13.76
N ALA A 8 -13.90 18.31 -12.79
CA ALA A 8 -15.18 17.98 -12.17
C ALA A 8 -15.61 18.97 -11.06
N SER A 9 -14.76 19.91 -10.65
CA SER A 9 -15.04 20.81 -9.52
C SER A 9 -16.32 21.66 -9.65
N PRO A 10 -16.72 22.18 -10.83
CA PRO A 10 -17.97 22.95 -10.97
C PRO A 10 -19.23 22.14 -10.62
N ASP A 11 -19.34 20.91 -11.11
CA ASP A 11 -20.47 20.03 -10.81
C ASP A 11 -20.50 19.67 -9.31
N ARG A 12 -19.32 19.47 -8.73
CA ARG A 12 -19.14 19.17 -7.29
C ARG A 12 -19.40 20.36 -6.36
N LEU A 13 -19.32 21.58 -6.87
CA LEU A 13 -19.80 22.77 -6.18
C LEU A 13 -21.33 22.85 -6.24
N ALA A 14 -21.92 22.54 -7.39
CA ALA A 14 -23.37 22.59 -7.60
C ALA A 14 -24.13 21.51 -6.80
N ASP A 15 -23.58 20.29 -6.68
CA ASP A 15 -24.15 19.19 -5.88
C ASP A 15 -23.76 19.24 -4.37
N GLY A 16 -22.88 20.17 -3.99
CA GLY A 16 -22.38 20.34 -2.62
C GLY A 16 -21.35 19.29 -2.15
N THR A 17 -20.96 18.33 -2.99
CA THR A 17 -20.08 17.22 -2.58
C THR A 17 -18.58 17.56 -2.62
N LEU A 18 -18.17 18.72 -3.18
CA LEU A 18 -16.76 19.11 -3.31
C LEU A 18 -15.97 18.99 -2.00
N ALA A 19 -16.52 19.46 -0.88
CA ALA A 19 -15.81 19.44 0.41
C ALA A 19 -15.48 18.00 0.86
N ALA A 20 -16.39 17.06 0.62
CA ALA A 20 -16.20 15.65 0.96
C ALA A 20 -15.24 14.95 -0.03
N VAL A 21 -15.28 15.29 -1.32
CA VAL A 21 -14.29 14.84 -2.33
C VAL A 21 -12.89 15.37 -1.98
N TRP A 22 -12.77 16.64 -1.62
CA TRP A 22 -11.51 17.25 -1.20
C TRP A 22 -10.92 16.56 0.04
N ALA A 23 -11.77 16.29 1.04
CA ALA A 23 -11.37 15.52 2.23
C ALA A 23 -10.90 14.10 1.90
N GLN A 24 -11.45 13.44 0.87
CA GLN A 24 -10.93 12.16 0.37
C GLN A 24 -9.52 12.31 -0.21
N ILE A 25 -9.32 13.30 -1.08
CA ILE A 25 -8.05 13.52 -1.79
C ILE A 25 -6.93 13.81 -0.79
N GLN A 26 -7.19 14.64 0.23
CA GLN A 26 -6.20 14.94 1.27
C GLN A 26 -5.72 13.69 2.01
N ARG A 27 -6.61 12.72 2.30
CA ARG A 27 -6.23 11.43 2.91
C ARG A 27 -5.32 10.55 2.03
N THR A 28 -5.22 10.83 0.73
CA THR A 28 -4.28 10.12 -0.17
C THR A 28 -2.84 10.66 -0.10
N ALA A 29 -2.57 11.71 0.68
CA ALA A 29 -1.24 12.26 0.94
C ALA A 29 -0.42 12.59 -0.33
N GLY A 30 -1.08 13.03 -1.40
CA GLY A 30 -0.42 13.33 -2.68
C GLY A 30 -0.07 12.11 -3.53
N CYS A 31 -0.68 10.95 -3.27
CA CYS A 31 -0.56 9.77 -4.12
C CYS A 31 -0.99 10.08 -5.57
N THR A 32 -0.13 9.78 -6.55
CA THR A 32 -0.40 10.02 -7.97
C THR A 32 -1.38 9.01 -8.60
N HIS A 33 -1.49 7.81 -8.00
CA HIS A 33 -2.28 6.68 -8.50
C HIS A 33 -3.20 6.08 -7.41
N PRO A 34 -4.10 6.86 -6.79
CA PRO A 34 -4.94 6.36 -5.69
C PRO A 34 -5.80 5.18 -6.13
N ILE A 35 -6.02 4.24 -5.21
CA ILE A 35 -6.90 3.09 -5.42
C ILE A 35 -8.30 3.48 -4.95
N ARG A 36 -9.31 3.23 -5.78
CA ARG A 36 -10.73 3.33 -5.42
C ARG A 36 -11.18 2.01 -4.84
N LEU A 37 -11.73 2.04 -3.62
CA LEU A 37 -12.33 0.87 -2.97
C LEU A 37 -13.84 1.09 -2.79
N ALA A 38 -14.62 0.05 -3.06
CA ALA A 38 -16.04 -0.03 -2.74
C ALA A 38 -16.26 -1.16 -1.72
N GLY A 39 -17.16 -0.96 -0.75
CA GLY A 39 -17.45 -1.92 0.29
C GLY A 39 -18.05 -1.29 1.54
N HIS A 40 -18.39 -2.12 2.51
CA HIS A 40 -18.94 -1.73 3.81
C HIS A 40 -18.11 -2.33 4.95
N VAL A 41 -18.28 -1.80 6.14
CA VAL A 41 -17.78 -2.40 7.39
C VAL A 41 -18.99 -2.71 8.26
N ASP A 42 -19.14 -3.98 8.58
CA ASP A 42 -20.08 -4.47 9.58
C ASP A 42 -19.31 -4.81 10.85
N GLN A 43 -19.77 -4.28 11.98
CA GLN A 43 -19.22 -4.54 13.31
C GLN A 43 -20.08 -5.59 14.02
N ALA A 44 -19.44 -6.62 14.53
CA ALA A 44 -20.07 -7.58 15.44
C ALA A 44 -19.98 -7.08 16.88
N ASP A 45 -21.11 -7.05 17.59
CA ASP A 45 -21.11 -7.04 19.04
C ASP A 45 -20.55 -8.38 19.56
N ARG A 46 -19.66 -8.34 20.56
CA ARG A 46 -18.94 -9.52 21.04
C ARG A 46 -19.73 -10.33 22.08
N ASP A 47 -20.71 -9.70 22.73
CA ASP A 47 -21.50 -10.29 23.81
C ASP A 47 -22.86 -10.77 23.28
N THR A 48 -23.47 -10.05 22.33
CA THR A 48 -24.77 -10.41 21.72
C THR A 48 -24.66 -11.12 20.37
N GLY A 49 -23.54 -10.94 19.65
CA GLY A 49 -23.37 -11.43 18.28
C GLY A 49 -24.13 -10.63 17.20
N GLU A 50 -24.75 -9.49 17.55
CA GLU A 50 -25.44 -8.63 16.59
C GLU A 50 -24.45 -8.04 15.56
N LEU A 51 -24.79 -8.12 14.27
CA LEU A 51 -24.05 -7.48 13.19
C LEU A 51 -24.70 -6.15 12.81
N ARG A 52 -23.94 -5.06 12.95
CA ARG A 52 -24.39 -3.71 12.58
C ARG A 52 -23.48 -3.10 11.52
N ARG A 53 -24.07 -2.55 10.45
CA ARG A 53 -23.33 -1.71 9.49
C ARG A 53 -22.89 -0.41 10.14
N VAL A 54 -21.58 -0.18 10.19
CA VAL A 54 -20.96 1.04 10.75
C VAL A 54 -20.35 1.94 9.67
N PHE A 55 -20.11 1.39 8.47
CA PHE A 55 -19.65 2.16 7.31
C PHE A 55 -20.17 1.54 6.01
N ASP A 56 -20.50 2.38 5.02
CA ASP A 56 -20.76 1.94 3.65
C ASP A 56 -20.17 2.97 2.67
N SER A 57 -19.37 2.52 1.71
CA SER A 57 -18.77 3.41 0.70
C SER A 57 -19.82 4.03 -0.22
N ALA A 58 -21.01 3.42 -0.36
CA ALA A 58 -22.11 3.99 -1.13
C ALA A 58 -22.56 5.38 -0.63
N GLY A 59 -22.33 5.69 0.66
CA GLY A 59 -22.58 7.02 1.23
C GLY A 59 -21.47 8.04 0.97
N MET A 60 -20.40 7.68 0.26
CA MET A 60 -19.33 8.60 -0.15
C MET A 60 -19.65 9.31 -1.47
N PRO A 61 -19.10 10.51 -1.74
CA PRO A 61 -19.36 11.29 -2.96
C PRO A 61 -19.17 10.58 -4.31
N ASP A 62 -18.37 9.51 -4.34
CA ASP A 62 -18.06 8.71 -5.54
C ASP A 62 -18.51 7.24 -5.39
N GLY A 63 -19.37 6.93 -4.41
CA GLY A 63 -19.68 5.55 -3.99
C GLY A 63 -18.47 4.74 -3.52
N THR A 64 -17.31 5.39 -3.36
CA THR A 64 -15.99 4.79 -3.15
C THR A 64 -15.17 5.60 -2.15
N ILE A 65 -14.21 4.93 -1.51
CA ILE A 65 -13.12 5.59 -0.77
C ILE A 65 -11.84 5.60 -1.60
N LEU A 66 -11.05 6.67 -1.47
CA LEU A 66 -9.70 6.75 -2.02
C LEU A 66 -8.65 6.36 -0.97
N VAL A 67 -7.74 5.46 -1.33
CA VAL A 67 -6.56 5.10 -0.53
C VAL A 67 -5.26 5.29 -1.33
N PRO A 68 -4.12 5.63 -0.68
CA PRO A 68 -2.84 5.70 -1.36
C PRO A 68 -2.40 4.32 -1.91
N CYS A 69 -1.66 4.32 -3.01
CA CYS A 69 -1.30 3.08 -3.72
C CYS A 69 -0.24 2.20 -3.04
N GLY A 70 0.47 2.70 -2.02
CA GLY A 70 1.55 1.98 -1.34
C GLY A 70 2.75 1.60 -2.24
N ASN A 71 2.85 2.11 -3.47
CA ASN A 71 3.88 1.69 -4.40
C ASN A 71 5.26 2.27 -4.02
N ARG A 72 6.15 1.40 -3.55
CA ARG A 72 7.53 1.70 -3.12
C ARG A 72 8.49 2.18 -4.22
N ARG A 73 8.02 2.37 -5.46
CA ARG A 73 8.85 2.84 -6.58
C ARG A 73 8.59 4.31 -6.83
N ALA A 74 9.59 5.16 -6.57
CA ALA A 74 9.52 6.61 -6.83
C ALA A 74 9.16 6.94 -8.29
N THR A 75 9.57 6.09 -9.25
CA THR A 75 9.22 6.22 -10.67
C THR A 75 7.73 5.99 -10.97
N VAL A 76 6.96 5.39 -10.06
CA VAL A 76 5.51 5.19 -10.21
C VAL A 76 4.71 6.12 -9.28
N CYS A 77 5.14 6.26 -8.02
CA CYS A 77 4.52 7.19 -7.08
C CYS A 77 5.57 7.82 -6.16
N PRO A 78 6.01 9.07 -6.43
CA PRO A 78 6.99 9.75 -5.57
C PRO A 78 6.52 9.89 -4.11
N SER A 79 5.26 10.29 -3.87
CA SER A 79 4.71 10.45 -2.52
C SER A 79 4.71 9.13 -1.73
N CYS A 80 4.08 8.07 -2.25
CA CYS A 80 4.04 6.79 -1.53
C CYS A 80 5.43 6.17 -1.35
N SER A 81 6.34 6.36 -2.30
CA SER A 81 7.73 5.91 -2.18
C SER A 81 8.51 6.68 -1.12
N TYR A 82 8.23 7.98 -0.94
CA TYR A 82 8.86 8.81 0.10
C TYR A 82 8.39 8.41 1.49
N LEU A 83 7.07 8.23 1.69
CA LEU A 83 6.50 7.75 2.95
C LEU A 83 7.07 6.37 3.32
N TYR A 84 7.06 5.42 2.38
CA TYR A 84 7.65 4.10 2.59
C TYR A 84 9.14 4.14 2.99
N ALA A 85 9.93 5.04 2.38
CA ALA A 85 11.33 5.22 2.73
C ALA A 85 11.49 5.83 4.14
N GLY A 86 10.62 6.77 4.53
CA GLY A 86 10.56 7.34 5.87
C GLY A 86 10.22 6.30 6.94
N ASP A 87 9.15 5.52 6.72
CA ASP A 87 8.74 4.44 7.64
C ASP A 87 9.84 3.39 7.80
N THR A 88 10.47 3.00 6.69
CA THR A 88 11.62 2.07 6.70
C THR A 88 12.81 2.66 7.46
N TRP A 89 13.09 3.96 7.30
CA TRP A 89 14.15 4.64 8.05
C TRP A 89 13.86 4.65 9.55
N GLN A 90 12.63 4.93 9.98
CA GLN A 90 12.27 4.91 11.42
C GLN A 90 12.50 3.53 12.04
N ILE A 91 12.09 2.46 11.34
CA ILE A 91 12.30 1.07 11.77
C ILE A 91 13.80 0.74 11.90
N VAL A 92 14.59 1.08 10.87
CA VAL A 92 16.04 0.80 10.87
C VAL A 92 16.78 1.64 11.92
N HIS A 93 16.40 2.93 12.08
CA HIS A 93 17.01 3.82 13.05
C HIS A 93 16.73 3.35 14.48
N ALA A 94 15.46 3.15 14.85
CA ALA A 94 15.08 2.65 16.17
C ALA A 94 15.74 1.28 16.49
N GLY A 95 15.83 0.40 15.50
CA GLY A 95 16.51 -0.90 15.60
C GLY A 95 18.03 -0.85 15.68
N LEU A 96 18.66 0.32 15.53
CA LEU A 96 20.12 0.53 15.67
C LEU A 96 20.49 1.41 16.86
N THR A 97 19.66 2.39 17.22
CA THR A 97 19.97 3.39 18.26
C THR A 97 19.08 3.33 19.50
N GLY A 98 17.93 2.64 19.45
CA GLY A 98 16.82 2.87 20.38
C GLY A 98 15.91 4.02 19.92
N GLY A 99 14.85 4.27 20.69
CA GLY A 99 13.73 5.16 20.37
C GLY A 99 12.48 4.40 19.90
N LEU A 100 11.32 5.06 19.84
CA LEU A 100 10.01 4.44 19.50
C LEU A 100 9.75 3.16 20.31
N ASP A 101 9.78 3.28 21.63
CA ASP A 101 9.67 2.18 22.62
C ASP A 101 10.79 1.12 22.59
N ILE A 102 11.79 1.25 21.71
CA ILE A 102 13.00 0.41 21.70
C ILE A 102 14.05 0.96 22.68
N PRO A 103 14.62 0.16 23.61
CA PRO A 103 15.65 0.63 24.54
C PRO A 103 17.00 0.94 23.87
N ASP A 104 17.63 2.05 24.27
CA ASP A 104 18.97 2.51 23.83
C ASP A 104 20.07 1.45 23.99
N THR A 105 19.86 0.45 24.87
CA THR A 105 20.77 -0.68 25.04
C THR A 105 21.01 -1.49 23.76
N VAL A 106 20.11 -1.38 22.77
CA VAL A 106 20.22 -1.99 21.43
C VAL A 106 21.49 -1.53 20.70
N ALA A 107 21.93 -0.28 20.88
CA ALA A 107 23.14 0.27 20.26
C ALA A 107 24.45 -0.44 20.69
N ARG A 108 24.39 -1.33 21.70
CA ARG A 108 25.52 -2.17 22.14
C ARG A 108 25.59 -3.53 21.42
N HIS A 109 24.58 -3.89 20.65
CA HIS A 109 24.57 -5.12 19.86
C HIS A 109 25.21 -4.89 18.48
N PRO A 110 25.86 -5.90 17.88
CA PRO A 110 26.43 -5.76 16.55
C PRO A 110 25.33 -5.65 15.49
N GLY A 111 25.27 -4.51 14.79
CA GLY A 111 24.40 -4.31 13.64
C GLY A 111 24.92 -5.07 12.41
N LEU A 112 24.08 -5.90 11.79
CA LEU A 112 24.44 -6.72 10.63
C LEU A 112 23.50 -6.44 9.45
N PHE A 113 24.06 -5.93 8.34
CA PHE A 113 23.32 -5.80 7.08
C PHE A 113 23.50 -7.07 6.22
N VAL A 114 22.64 -8.06 6.47
CA VAL A 114 22.74 -9.40 5.83
C VAL A 114 21.87 -9.49 4.58
N THR A 115 22.50 -9.72 3.42
CA THR A 115 21.80 -10.13 2.21
C THR A 115 21.61 -11.64 2.22
N VAL A 116 20.38 -12.11 2.46
CA VAL A 116 20.04 -13.53 2.37
C VAL A 116 19.56 -13.84 0.95
N THR A 117 20.39 -14.51 0.16
CA THR A 117 19.94 -15.15 -1.08
C THR A 117 19.14 -16.41 -0.75
N ALA A 118 17.93 -16.55 -1.29
CA ALA A 118 17.16 -17.77 -1.12
C ALA A 118 17.97 -18.99 -1.62
N PRO A 119 18.07 -20.11 -0.87
CA PRO A 119 18.89 -21.27 -1.23
C PRO A 119 18.41 -21.96 -2.52
N SER A 120 17.16 -21.69 -2.91
CA SER A 120 16.69 -21.88 -4.26
C SER A 120 15.56 -20.89 -4.57
N PHE A 121 15.23 -20.79 -5.85
CA PHE A 121 14.13 -20.01 -6.41
C PHE A 121 12.72 -20.48 -5.98
N GLY A 122 12.60 -21.59 -5.23
CA GLY A 122 11.31 -22.15 -4.81
C GLY A 122 10.44 -22.65 -5.97
N PRO A 123 9.18 -23.05 -5.73
CA PRO A 123 8.30 -23.59 -6.77
C PRO A 123 7.80 -22.55 -7.79
N VAL A 124 7.93 -21.26 -7.48
CA VAL A 124 7.30 -20.16 -8.23
C VAL A 124 8.24 -19.56 -9.28
N HIS A 125 9.56 -19.60 -9.06
CA HIS A 125 10.54 -19.02 -9.97
C HIS A 125 11.31 -20.11 -10.75
N SER A 126 11.42 -19.94 -12.07
CA SER A 126 12.08 -20.88 -12.98
C SER A 126 13.59 -20.99 -12.76
N ARG A 127 14.11 -22.21 -12.46
CA ARG A 127 15.53 -22.62 -12.30
C ARG A 127 16.59 -21.53 -12.54
N ARG A 128 17.38 -21.54 -13.63
CA ARG A 128 17.47 -22.45 -14.80
C ARG A 128 18.64 -23.47 -14.54
N SER A 129 18.96 -24.50 -15.37
CA SER A 129 19.95 -25.56 -14.99
C SER A 129 20.78 -26.15 -16.16
N ASN A 130 22.07 -26.38 -15.92
CA ASN A 130 23.06 -26.87 -16.91
C ASN A 130 23.18 -28.41 -16.99
N HIS A 131 22.58 -29.17 -16.06
CA HIS A 131 22.66 -30.64 -16.00
C HIS A 131 21.27 -31.30 -15.92
N GLY A 132 20.29 -30.70 -16.61
CA GLY A 132 18.90 -31.15 -16.68
C GLY A 132 17.96 -29.94 -16.79
N PRO A 133 16.86 -30.00 -17.57
CA PRO A 133 16.08 -28.81 -17.91
C PRO A 133 15.27 -28.32 -16.71
N ALA A 134 15.69 -27.20 -16.10
CA ALA A 134 14.89 -26.52 -15.08
C ALA A 134 13.93 -25.53 -15.74
N GLN A 135 12.67 -25.59 -15.32
CA GLN A 135 11.53 -25.30 -16.18
C GLN A 135 10.91 -23.91 -16.00
N VAL A 136 10.10 -23.50 -16.97
CA VAL A 136 9.58 -22.15 -17.18
C VAL A 136 8.43 -21.83 -16.19
N CYS A 137 8.29 -20.57 -15.78
CA CYS A 137 7.05 -20.10 -15.17
C CYS A 137 5.88 -20.27 -16.18
N SER A 138 4.84 -21.03 -15.83
CA SER A 138 3.62 -21.11 -16.65
C SER A 138 2.89 -19.76 -16.66
N PRO A 139 2.83 -19.05 -17.80
CA PRO A 139 2.08 -17.82 -17.91
C PRO A 139 0.58 -18.13 -18.01
N ARG A 140 -0.27 -17.24 -17.48
CA ARG A 140 -1.73 -17.38 -17.61
C ARG A 140 -2.21 -17.00 -19.02
N GLU A 141 -1.54 -16.04 -19.66
CA GLU A 141 -1.61 -15.71 -21.08
C GLU A 141 -0.24 -15.17 -21.57
N GLY A 142 0.09 -15.39 -22.84
CA GLY A 142 1.27 -14.79 -23.51
C GLY A 142 2.65 -15.35 -23.10
N ARG A 143 3.73 -14.70 -23.57
CA ARG A 143 5.10 -14.97 -23.11
C ARG A 143 5.43 -14.05 -21.92
N CYS A 144 6.00 -14.63 -20.87
CA CYS A 144 6.55 -13.86 -19.75
C CYS A 144 7.79 -13.05 -20.21
N PRO A 145 7.97 -11.79 -19.80
CA PRO A 145 9.09 -10.94 -20.24
C PRO A 145 10.42 -11.20 -19.47
N HIS A 146 10.62 -12.41 -18.92
CA HIS A 146 11.76 -12.77 -18.05
C HIS A 146 12.39 -14.14 -18.42
#